data_AF-A0A316Z215-F1
#
_entry.id   AF-A0A316Z215-F1
#
_cell.length_a   1.000
_cell.length_b   1.000
_cell.length_c   1.000
_cell.angle_alpha   90.00
_cell.angle_beta   90.00
_cell.angle_gamma   90.00
#
_symmetry.space_group_name_H-M   'P 1'
#
loop_
_entity.id
_entity.type
_entity.pdbx_description
1 polymer ?
#
loop_
_entity_poly.entity_id
_entity_poly.type
_entity_poly.pdbx_seq_one_letter_code
_entity_poly.pdbx_strand_id
1 'polypeptide(L)'
;MADPLTGISRGFGFVRFSLEDDCKRALVEMQGVVITPSTGVSPGRPLRVCTATPKTRGSTSPTASNTALLSDLQLGEGAAAIATDPNNTTVFVGGLSSLISEETLKTFFIPFGEITYTKIPPGKGCGFVQFVYKADAERALERMQGFPIGGGRIRLSWGRS
;
A
#
# COMPACT_ATOMS: atom_id res chain seq x y z
N MET A 1 -5.41 22.43 -9.32
CA MET A 1 -6.66 23.11 -8.89
C MET A 1 -6.35 23.79 -7.57
N ALA A 2 -6.21 25.12 -7.57
CA ALA A 2 -5.85 25.90 -6.39
C ALA A 2 -7.11 26.45 -5.72
N ASP A 3 -7.04 26.69 -4.42
CA ASP A 3 -8.11 27.36 -3.69
C ASP A 3 -8.23 28.83 -4.14
N PRO A 4 -9.41 29.32 -4.55
CA PRO A 4 -9.57 30.64 -5.15
C PRO A 4 -9.41 31.81 -4.16
N LEU A 5 -9.49 31.56 -2.84
CA LEU A 5 -9.31 32.61 -1.84
C LEU A 5 -7.86 32.74 -1.36
N THR A 6 -7.13 31.62 -1.31
CA THR A 6 -5.78 31.56 -0.73
C THR A 6 -4.67 31.36 -1.76
N GLY A 7 -5.01 30.97 -3.00
CA GLY A 7 -4.06 30.61 -4.05
C GLY A 7 -3.24 29.35 -3.73
N ILE A 8 -3.51 28.70 -2.59
CA ILE A 8 -2.76 27.54 -2.13
C ILE A 8 -3.19 26.34 -2.98
N SER A 9 -2.19 25.67 -3.56
CA SER A 9 -2.40 24.43 -4.30
C SER A 9 -2.93 23.35 -3.36
N ARG A 10 -3.98 22.63 -3.78
CA ARG A 10 -4.57 21.50 -3.03
C ARG A 10 -3.64 20.27 -2.93
N GLY A 11 -2.39 20.39 -3.37
CA GLY A 11 -1.36 19.36 -3.25
C GLY A 11 -1.40 18.29 -4.34
N PHE A 12 -2.21 18.46 -5.39
CA PHE A 12 -2.25 17.57 -6.55
C PHE A 12 -2.67 18.30 -7.83
N GLY A 13 -2.26 17.75 -8.97
CA GLY A 13 -2.56 18.28 -10.30
C GLY A 13 -2.38 17.23 -11.39
N PHE A 14 -2.85 17.53 -12.59
CA PHE A 14 -2.67 16.70 -13.77
C PHE A 14 -1.93 17.51 -14.82
N VAL A 15 -0.92 16.91 -15.42
CA VAL A 15 -0.13 17.51 -16.50
C VAL A 15 -0.35 16.66 -17.74
N ARG A 16 -0.58 17.31 -18.88
CA ARG A 16 -0.70 16.63 -20.17
C ARG A 16 0.54 16.93 -20.99
N PHE A 17 1.25 15.89 -21.37
CA PHE A 17 2.41 15.98 -22.25
C PHE A 17 1.98 15.80 -23.70
N SER A 18 2.65 16.53 -24.60
CA SER A 18 2.47 16.39 -26.06
C SER A 18 3.25 15.19 -26.60
N LEU A 19 4.37 14.83 -25.95
CA LEU A 19 5.25 13.74 -26.33
C LEU A 19 5.30 12.70 -25.21
N GLU A 20 5.24 11.43 -25.59
CA GLU A 20 5.26 10.32 -24.63
C GLU A 20 6.63 10.20 -23.93
N ASP A 21 7.73 10.45 -24.64
CA ASP A 21 9.08 10.45 -24.07
C ASP A 21 9.26 11.51 -22.98
N ASP A 22 8.61 12.66 -23.12
CA ASP A 22 8.64 13.72 -22.11
C ASP A 22 7.88 13.32 -20.85
N CYS A 23 6.74 12.64 -21.02
CA CYS A 23 5.99 12.05 -19.91
C CYS A 23 6.81 11.00 -19.16
N LYS A 24 7.50 10.09 -19.88
CA LYS A 24 8.35 9.06 -19.29
C LYS A 24 9.52 9.66 -18.52
N ARG A 25 10.18 10.68 -19.08
CA ARG A 25 11.24 11.42 -18.38
C ARG A 25 10.71 12.13 -17.14
N ALA A 26 9.58 12.84 -17.26
CA ALA A 26 8.95 13.52 -16.14
C ALA A 26 8.52 12.55 -15.01
N LEU A 27 8.08 11.34 -15.34
CA LEU A 27 7.73 10.32 -14.35
C LEU A 27 8.93 9.88 -13.49
N VAL A 28 10.13 9.85 -14.06
CA VAL A 28 11.34 9.45 -13.35
C VAL A 28 12.01 10.66 -12.69
N GLU A 29 12.21 11.73 -13.44
CA GLU A 29 12.99 12.89 -13.01
C GLU A 29 12.25 13.77 -12.00
N MET A 30 10.91 13.84 -12.07
CA MET A 30 10.11 14.68 -11.16
C MET A 30 9.57 13.91 -9.95
N GLN A 31 9.80 12.61 -9.89
CA GLN A 31 9.46 11.80 -8.72
C GLN A 31 10.38 12.19 -7.55
N GLY A 32 9.78 12.57 -6.42
CA GLY A 32 10.52 12.94 -5.22
C GLY A 32 11.01 14.40 -5.20
N VAL A 33 10.83 15.18 -6.27
CA VAL A 33 11.26 16.59 -6.32
C VAL A 33 10.50 17.41 -5.28
N VAL A 34 11.21 18.01 -4.33
CA VAL A 34 10.61 18.81 -3.27
C VAL A 34 10.28 20.19 -3.80
N ILE A 35 9.00 20.48 -3.99
CA ILE A 35 8.56 21.86 -4.26
C ILE A 35 8.31 22.53 -2.91
N THR A 36 9.17 23.47 -2.56
CA THR A 36 8.92 24.38 -1.44
C THR A 36 7.86 25.40 -1.87
N PRO A 37 6.74 25.55 -1.13
CA PRO A 37 5.80 26.61 -1.43
C PRO A 37 6.47 27.95 -1.16
N SER A 38 6.30 28.90 -2.08
CA SER A 38 6.87 30.26 -2.01
C SER A 38 6.42 31.06 -0.79
N THR A 39 5.41 30.58 -0.07
CA THR A 39 4.90 31.17 1.17
C THR A 39 5.71 30.79 2.42
N GLY A 40 6.69 29.88 2.34
CA GLY A 40 7.67 29.63 3.41
C GLY A 40 7.12 28.99 4.71
N VAL A 41 5.83 28.62 4.75
CA VAL A 41 5.15 28.18 5.99
C VAL A 41 5.25 26.66 6.24
N SER A 42 5.83 25.89 5.32
CA SER A 42 5.95 24.44 5.49
C SER A 42 7.22 23.88 4.82
N PRO A 43 7.91 22.90 5.44
CA PRO A 43 8.93 22.14 4.74
C PRO A 43 8.28 21.49 3.51
N GLY A 44 8.85 21.77 2.32
CA GLY A 44 8.29 21.32 1.05
C GLY A 44 8.04 19.82 1.06
N ARG A 45 6.98 19.37 0.39
CA ARG A 45 6.69 17.93 0.24
C ARG A 45 7.30 17.44 -1.08
N PRO A 46 7.98 16.28 -1.09
CA PRO A 46 8.42 15.67 -2.33
C PRO A 46 7.21 15.38 -3.21
N LEU A 47 7.33 15.73 -4.49
CA LEU A 47 6.34 15.45 -5.51
C LEU A 47 6.18 13.94 -5.67
N ARG A 48 4.93 13.54 -5.92
CA ARG A 48 4.62 12.19 -6.36
C ARG A 48 4.00 12.29 -7.74
N VAL A 49 4.68 11.72 -8.72
CA VAL A 49 4.27 11.70 -10.13
C VAL A 49 3.85 10.28 -10.46
N CYS A 50 2.67 10.14 -11.04
CA CYS A 50 2.13 8.84 -11.45
C CYS A 50 1.45 8.99 -12.80
N THR A 51 1.41 7.91 -13.57
CA THR A 51 0.57 7.82 -14.75
C THR A 51 -0.89 8.03 -14.35
N ALA A 52 -1.59 8.91 -15.05
CA ALA A 52 -2.99 9.18 -14.75
C ALA A 52 -3.83 7.96 -15.16
N THR A 53 -4.61 7.41 -14.23
CA THR A 53 -5.59 6.38 -14.60
C THR A 53 -6.69 7.03 -15.44
N PRO A 54 -7.00 6.52 -16.64
CA PRO A 54 -8.05 7.09 -17.46
C PRO A 54 -9.38 6.92 -16.73
N LYS A 55 -9.97 8.03 -16.29
CA LYS A 55 -11.30 8.04 -15.70
C LYS A 55 -12.33 7.92 -16.83
N THR A 56 -12.68 6.68 -17.17
CA THR A 56 -13.86 6.38 -18.00
C THR A 56 -15.08 7.01 -17.34
N ARG A 57 -15.70 7.97 -18.03
CA ARG A 57 -17.03 8.46 -17.68
C ARG A 57 -18.04 7.41 -18.11
N GLY A 58 -18.51 6.60 -17.17
CA GLY A 58 -19.55 5.59 -17.38
C GLY A 58 -20.19 5.21 -16.05
N SER A 59 -21.51 5.34 -16.02
CA SER A 59 -22.43 5.35 -14.88
C SER A 59 -22.64 3.98 -14.20
N THR A 60 -23.16 4.02 -12.96
CA THR A 60 -23.92 2.96 -12.21
C THR A 60 -23.20 1.68 -11.76
N SER A 61 -23.19 1.44 -10.45
CA SER A 61 -22.99 0.15 -9.75
C SER A 61 -24.29 -0.69 -9.75
N PRO A 62 -24.38 -1.93 -9.18
CA PRO A 62 -23.37 -2.94 -8.79
C PRO A 62 -23.66 -4.34 -9.44
N THR A 63 -22.73 -5.31 -9.38
CA THR A 63 -22.98 -6.78 -9.17
C THR A 63 -21.67 -7.57 -9.32
N ALA A 64 -21.48 -8.53 -8.41
CA ALA A 64 -20.33 -9.42 -8.32
C ALA A 64 -20.20 -10.41 -9.49
N SER A 65 -18.98 -10.71 -9.90
CA SER A 65 -18.42 -12.08 -10.06
C SER A 65 -17.02 -12.04 -10.70
N ASN A 66 -16.13 -12.86 -10.12
CA ASN A 66 -14.73 -13.08 -10.48
C ASN A 66 -14.47 -13.29 -11.99
N THR A 67 -13.33 -12.79 -12.49
CA THR A 67 -12.16 -13.60 -12.90
C THR A 67 -11.03 -12.65 -13.33
N ALA A 68 -9.81 -13.03 -12.96
CA ALA A 68 -8.55 -12.32 -13.10
C ALA A 68 -8.27 -11.71 -14.48
N LEU A 69 -7.55 -10.58 -14.48
CA LEU A 69 -6.24 -10.38 -15.11
C LEU A 69 -6.03 -8.89 -15.41
N LEU A 70 -5.12 -8.28 -14.64
CA LEU A 70 -4.11 -7.26 -14.97
C LEU A 70 -3.83 -6.41 -13.72
N SER A 71 -3.15 -7.05 -12.78
CA SER A 71 -2.45 -6.38 -11.69
C SER A 71 -1.14 -5.83 -12.26
N ASP A 72 -1.12 -4.55 -12.64
CA ASP A 72 0.14 -3.85 -12.92
C ASP A 72 0.13 -2.44 -12.30
N LEU A 73 0.68 -2.41 -11.06
CA LEU A 73 1.60 -1.45 -10.43
C LEU A 73 1.28 0.07 -10.52
N GLN A 74 1.27 0.87 -9.44
CA GLN A 74 2.45 1.22 -8.67
C GLN A 74 2.05 1.93 -7.34
N LEU A 75 1.99 1.17 -6.24
CA LEU A 75 1.94 1.74 -4.89
C LEU A 75 3.27 1.44 -4.19
N GLY A 76 4.13 2.45 -4.15
CA GLY A 76 5.26 2.55 -3.23
C GLY A 76 6.42 1.61 -3.56
N GLU A 77 7.55 2.20 -3.94
CA GLU A 77 8.89 1.61 -4.13
C GLU A 77 9.51 1.00 -2.86
N GLY A 78 8.68 0.49 -1.94
CA GLY A 78 9.11 -0.32 -0.82
C GLY A 78 8.69 -1.77 -0.92
N ALA A 79 7.56 -2.09 -1.59
CA ALA A 79 6.92 -3.41 -1.50
C ALA A 79 7.45 -4.44 -2.52
N ALA A 80 7.83 -4.00 -3.73
CA ALA A 80 8.24 -4.90 -4.80
C ALA A 80 9.61 -5.57 -4.55
N ALA A 81 10.55 -4.87 -3.90
CA ALA A 81 11.83 -5.46 -3.51
C ALA A 81 11.65 -6.55 -2.44
N ILE A 82 10.82 -6.29 -1.43
CA ILE A 82 10.59 -7.21 -0.30
C ILE A 82 9.75 -8.44 -0.69
N ALA A 83 8.89 -8.29 -1.70
CA ALA A 83 8.15 -9.40 -2.29
C ALA A 83 9.02 -10.27 -3.22
N THR A 84 10.10 -9.69 -3.76
CA THR A 84 11.06 -10.38 -4.64
C THR A 84 12.05 -11.24 -3.86
N ASP A 85 12.27 -10.95 -2.57
CA ASP A 85 13.14 -11.76 -1.71
C ASP A 85 12.58 -13.19 -1.55
N PRO A 86 13.20 -14.22 -2.17
CA PRO A 86 12.73 -15.59 -2.08
C PRO A 86 12.87 -16.17 -0.66
N ASN A 87 13.64 -15.50 0.21
CA ASN A 87 13.85 -15.89 1.60
C ASN A 87 13.00 -15.08 2.58
N ASN A 88 12.16 -14.16 2.10
CA ASN A 88 11.31 -13.41 3.01
C ASN A 88 10.14 -14.26 3.52
N THR A 89 10.08 -14.44 4.83
CA THR A 89 9.00 -15.14 5.53
C THR A 89 8.19 -14.22 6.44
N THR A 90 8.43 -12.92 6.37
CA THR A 90 7.77 -11.91 7.21
C THR A 90 6.54 -11.35 6.52
N VAL A 91 5.40 -11.49 7.18
CA VAL A 91 4.09 -11.00 6.78
C VAL A 91 3.71 -9.79 7.62
N PHE A 92 3.43 -8.68 6.95
CA PHE A 92 2.81 -7.51 7.57
C PHE A 92 1.29 -7.71 7.63
N VAL A 93 0.71 -7.41 8.79
CA VAL A 93 -0.73 -7.43 9.03
C VAL A 93 -1.19 -6.03 9.41
N GLY A 94 -1.88 -5.35 8.51
CA GLY A 94 -2.49 -4.04 8.76
C GLY A 94 -3.99 -4.13 9.02
N GLY A 95 -4.57 -3.07 9.60
CA GLY A 95 -6.00 -3.00 9.87
C GLY A 95 -6.44 -3.84 11.07
N LEU A 96 -5.51 -4.13 11.98
CA LEU A 96 -5.81 -4.76 13.26
C LEU A 96 -6.45 -3.73 14.18
N SER A 97 -7.49 -4.16 14.90
CA SER A 97 -8.07 -3.38 15.98
C SER A 97 -7.14 -3.35 17.19
N SER A 98 -7.13 -2.26 17.94
CA SER A 98 -6.33 -2.12 19.18
C SER A 98 -6.67 -3.16 20.26
N LEU A 99 -7.80 -3.85 20.09
CA LEU A 99 -8.26 -4.95 20.95
C LEU A 99 -7.60 -6.29 20.62
N ILE A 100 -6.87 -6.40 19.51
CA ILE A 100 -6.26 -7.66 19.07
C ILE A 100 -4.86 -7.80 19.64
N SER A 101 -4.67 -8.88 20.39
CA SER A 101 -3.39 -9.27 20.97
C SER A 101 -2.57 -10.13 20.02
N GLU A 102 -1.26 -10.21 20.27
CA GLU A 102 -0.30 -11.03 19.51
C GLU A 102 -0.68 -12.51 19.54
N GLU A 103 -1.18 -13.00 20.68
CA GLU A 103 -1.63 -14.38 20.84
C GLU A 103 -2.85 -14.71 19.97
N THR A 104 -3.81 -13.78 19.89
CA THR A 104 -4.97 -13.91 19.02
C THR A 104 -4.54 -13.96 17.56
N LEU A 105 -3.66 -13.06 17.14
CA LEU A 105 -3.10 -13.05 15.80
C LEU A 105 -2.42 -14.39 15.50
N LYS A 106 -1.55 -14.85 16.39
CA LYS A 106 -0.85 -16.14 16.26
C LYS A 106 -1.83 -17.29 16.08
N THR A 107 -2.91 -17.33 16.86
CA THR A 107 -3.96 -18.37 16.79
C THR A 107 -4.61 -18.46 15.42
N PHE A 108 -4.86 -17.32 14.77
CA PHE A 108 -5.39 -17.29 13.40
C PHE A 108 -4.38 -17.72 12.34
N PHE A 109 -3.08 -17.49 12.57
CA PHE A 109 -2.03 -17.79 11.59
C PHE A 109 -1.39 -19.18 11.74
N ILE A 110 -1.44 -19.80 12.93
CA ILE A 110 -0.98 -21.19 13.20
C ILE A 110 -1.49 -22.23 12.19
N PRO A 111 -2.79 -22.27 11.80
CA PRO A 111 -3.27 -23.30 10.87
C PRO A 111 -2.67 -23.19 9.45
N PHE A 112 -2.06 -22.06 9.11
CA PHE A 112 -1.42 -21.87 7.79
C PHE A 112 0.04 -22.30 7.79
N GLY A 113 0.71 -22.22 8.95
CA GLY A 113 2.07 -22.72 9.14
C GLY A 113 2.68 -22.30 10.47
N GLU A 114 3.90 -22.75 10.69
CA GLU A 114 4.63 -22.50 11.93
C GLU A 114 5.18 -21.06 11.99
N ILE A 115 4.95 -20.39 13.12
CA ILE A 115 5.29 -18.99 13.34
C ILE A 115 6.52 -18.90 14.23
N THR A 116 7.60 -18.31 13.70
CA THR A 116 8.86 -18.06 14.42
C THR A 116 8.75 -16.83 15.32
N TYR A 117 8.14 -15.76 14.81
CA TYR A 117 8.08 -14.47 15.50
C TYR A 117 6.75 -13.77 15.24
N THR A 118 6.24 -13.07 16.24
CA THR A 118 5.06 -12.20 16.09
C THR A 118 5.26 -10.96 16.94
N LYS A 119 4.99 -9.79 16.36
CA LYS A 119 5.07 -8.52 17.07
C LYS A 119 3.95 -7.57 16.66
N ILE A 120 3.25 -7.00 17.63
CA ILE A 120 2.25 -5.95 17.40
C ILE A 120 2.70 -4.65 18.07
N PRO A 121 3.15 -3.64 17.29
CA PRO A 121 3.39 -2.30 17.82
C PRO A 121 2.08 -1.68 18.37
N PRO A 122 2.05 -1.26 19.65
CA PRO A 122 0.85 -0.66 20.23
C PRO A 122 0.53 0.67 19.54
N GLY A 123 -0.77 0.95 19.35
CA GLY A 123 -1.25 2.22 18.81
C GLY A 123 -1.14 2.40 17.29
N LYS A 124 -0.59 1.43 16.54
CA LYS A 124 -0.49 1.51 15.07
C LYS A 124 -1.55 0.69 14.31
N GLY A 125 -2.30 -0.18 14.98
CA GLY A 125 -3.29 -1.04 14.33
C GLY A 125 -2.67 -1.96 13.26
N CYS A 126 -1.41 -2.34 13.48
CA CYS A 126 -0.67 -3.23 12.60
C CYS A 126 0.23 -4.16 13.39
N GLY A 127 0.65 -5.24 12.77
CA GLY A 127 1.53 -6.25 13.33
C GLY A 127 2.39 -6.91 12.26
N PHE A 128 3.34 -7.71 12.72
CA PHE A 128 4.25 -8.47 11.90
C PHE A 128 4.24 -9.92 12.37
N VAL A 129 4.14 -10.85 11.44
CA VAL A 129 4.15 -12.30 11.68
C VAL A 129 5.23 -12.89 10.79
N GLN A 130 6.21 -13.56 11.38
CA GLN A 130 7.26 -14.25 10.65
C GLN A 130 7.01 -15.75 10.71
N PHE A 131 6.97 -16.37 9.54
CA PHE A 131 6.84 -17.82 9.40
C PHE A 131 8.20 -18.50 9.31
N VAL A 132 8.23 -19.80 9.60
CA VAL A 132 9.40 -20.65 9.36
C VAL A 132 9.63 -20.82 7.86
N TYR A 133 8.55 -21.06 7.10
CA TYR A 133 8.61 -21.30 5.67
C TYR A 133 7.89 -20.22 4.88
N LYS A 134 8.48 -19.79 3.75
CA LYS A 134 7.86 -18.82 2.84
C LYS A 134 6.55 -19.33 2.23
N ALA A 135 6.49 -20.62 1.91
CA ALA A 135 5.28 -21.23 1.35
C ALA A 135 4.05 -21.09 2.27
N ASP A 136 4.27 -21.11 3.59
CA ASP A 136 3.21 -20.93 4.57
C ASP A 136 2.79 -19.48 4.69
N ALA A 137 3.76 -18.55 4.65
CA ALA A 137 3.51 -17.12 4.58
C ALA A 137 2.69 -16.74 3.34
N GLU A 138 3.03 -17.28 2.16
CA GLU A 138 2.28 -17.09 0.90
C GLU A 138 0.83 -17.57 1.05
N ARG A 139 0.65 -18.79 1.56
CA ARG A 139 -0.67 -19.37 1.76
C ARG A 139 -1.52 -18.55 2.74
N ALA A 140 -0.90 -18.02 3.80
CA ALA A 140 -1.55 -17.11 4.73
C ALA A 140 -1.95 -15.79 4.06
N LEU A 141 -1.07 -15.18 3.26
CA LEU A 141 -1.35 -13.96 2.50
C LEU A 141 -2.59 -14.13 1.61
N GLU A 142 -2.70 -15.24 0.89
CA GLU A 142 -3.81 -15.49 -0.03
C GLU A 142 -5.12 -15.80 0.69
N ARG A 143 -5.06 -16.62 1.75
CA ARG A 143 -6.25 -17.12 2.45
C ARG A 143 -6.86 -16.09 3.41
N MET A 144 -6.02 -15.27 4.05
CA MET A 144 -6.44 -14.35 5.10
C MET A 144 -6.56 -12.89 4.61
N GLN A 145 -6.33 -12.62 3.31
CA GLN A 145 -6.45 -11.28 2.76
C GLN A 145 -7.87 -10.73 2.95
N GLY A 146 -8.00 -9.56 3.59
CA GLY A 146 -9.30 -8.92 3.79
C GLY A 146 -10.17 -9.60 4.84
N PHE A 147 -9.63 -10.54 5.63
CA PHE A 147 -10.38 -11.26 6.65
C PHE A 147 -10.83 -10.31 7.79
N PRO A 148 -12.08 -10.37 8.24
CA PRO A 148 -12.56 -9.51 9.31
C PRO A 148 -12.03 -9.99 10.67
N ILE A 149 -11.22 -9.16 11.35
CA ILE A 149 -10.72 -9.39 12.71
C ILE A 149 -11.02 -8.16 13.58
N GLY A 150 -11.71 -8.38 14.71
CA GLY A 150 -11.94 -7.31 15.70
C GLY A 150 -12.73 -6.10 15.19
N GLY A 151 -13.60 -6.31 14.20
CA GLY A 151 -14.45 -5.26 13.60
C GLY A 151 -13.84 -4.53 12.39
N GLY A 152 -12.57 -4.80 12.06
CA GLY A 152 -11.89 -4.28 10.86
C GLY A 152 -11.50 -5.41 9.89
N ARG A 153 -11.31 -5.09 8.61
CA ARG A 153 -10.73 -6.04 7.64
C ARG A 153 -9.21 -5.95 7.69
N ILE A 154 -8.55 -7.07 7.89
CA ILE A 154 -7.08 -7.11 7.89
C ILE A 154 -6.55 -7.01 6.46
N ARG A 155 -5.36 -6.43 6.33
CA ARG A 155 -4.63 -6.33 5.07
C ARG A 155 -3.29 -7.01 5.24
N LEU A 156 -2.99 -7.95 4.36
CA LEU A 156 -1.76 -8.72 4.39
C LEU A 156 -0.85 -8.28 3.25
N SER A 157 0.43 -8.11 3.55
CA SER A 157 1.48 -7.86 2.57
C SER A 157 2.82 -8.40 3.05
N TRP A 158 3.81 -8.48 2.17
CA TRP A 158 5.18 -8.75 2.58
C TRP A 158 5.70 -7.64 3.50
N GLY A 159 6.23 -8.04 4.65
CA GLY A 159 6.85 -7.16 5.63
C GLY A 159 8.36 -7.11 5.45
N ARG A 160 8.99 -6.00 5.84
CA ARG A 160 10.46 -5.94 6.01
C ARG A 160 10.83 -6.69 7.28
N SER A 161 11.71 -7.67 7.17
CA SER A 161 12.38 -8.34 8.29
C SER A 161 13.35 -7.39 8.98
#